data_AF-A0A6A4I0K0-F1
#
_entry.id   AF-A0A6A4I0K0-F1
#
_cell.length_a   1.000
_cell.length_b   1.000
_cell.length_c   1.000
_cell.angle_alpha   90.00
_cell.angle_beta   90.00
_cell.angle_gamma   90.00
#
_symmetry.space_group_name_H-M   'P 1'
#
loop_
_entity.id
_entity.type
_entity.pdbx_description
1 polymer ?
#
loop_
_entity_poly.entity_id
_entity_poly.type
_entity_poly.pdbx_seq_one_letter_code
_entity_poly.pdbx_strand_id
1 'polypeptide(L)'
;WEDPEAMGAVFKLAPVLLHLRDITVAFFRGSLSIWTRFSSEFAPAGLIDLATAEEKYLAWMPATNDVNEGLLGCYRVTMQGKPTLMLHQFNALVMYQRNDTLAFMDALFNENDHQYIWKMAREIDSSGLEAKQRAAQVAFHKKVVEMNLAKEEARTQKAREHVESAL
;
A
#
# COMPACT_ATOMS: atom_id res chain seq x y z
N TRP A 1 6.34 -0.28 -24.52
CA TRP A 1 7.37 0.15 -25.47
C TRP A 1 8.64 -0.68 -25.34
N GLU A 2 9.04 -1.06 -24.12
CA GLU A 2 10.26 -1.85 -23.87
C GLU A 2 10.20 -3.32 -24.33
N ASP A 3 9.01 -3.85 -24.60
CA ASP A 3 8.79 -5.15 -25.23
C ASP A 3 8.51 -4.97 -26.74
N PRO A 4 9.46 -5.28 -27.63
CA PRO A 4 9.28 -5.12 -29.07
C PRO A 4 8.22 -6.05 -29.67
N GLU A 5 8.01 -7.23 -29.07
CA GLU A 5 7.07 -8.23 -29.58
C GLU A 5 5.64 -7.78 -29.32
N ALA A 6 5.36 -7.32 -28.09
CA ALA A 6 4.07 -6.71 -27.74
C ALA A 6 3.76 -5.50 -28.63
N MET A 7 4.75 -4.62 -28.84
CA MET A 7 4.57 -3.46 -29.73
C MET A 7 4.30 -3.89 -31.18
N GLY A 8 5.00 -4.90 -31.68
CA GLY A 8 4.79 -5.46 -33.00
C GLY A 8 3.37 -6.03 -33.17
N ALA A 9 2.83 -6.70 -32.16
CA ALA A 9 1.45 -7.21 -32.18
C ALA A 9 0.42 -6.06 -32.24
N VAL A 10 0.61 -5.02 -31.44
CA VAL A 10 -0.26 -3.82 -31.46
C VAL A 10 -0.23 -3.15 -32.84
N PHE A 11 0.94 -2.99 -33.45
CA PHE A 11 1.04 -2.39 -34.78
C PHE A 11 0.39 -3.22 -35.88
N LYS A 12 0.44 -4.56 -35.78
CA LYS A 12 -0.28 -5.45 -36.72
C LYS A 12 -1.80 -5.31 -36.60
N LEU A 13 -2.31 -5.05 -35.39
CA LEU A 13 -3.75 -4.87 -35.13
C LEU A 13 -4.24 -3.45 -35.37
N ALA A 14 -3.35 -2.45 -35.35
CA ALA A 14 -3.71 -1.05 -35.53
C ALA A 14 -4.58 -0.76 -36.78
N PRO A 15 -4.37 -1.38 -37.96
CA PRO A 15 -5.21 -1.15 -39.13
C PRO A 15 -6.67 -1.61 -38.99
N VAL A 16 -6.93 -2.65 -38.17
CA VAL A 16 -8.29 -3.18 -37.93
C VAL A 16 -8.96 -2.55 -36.71
N LEU A 17 -8.20 -1.84 -35.87
CA LEU A 17 -8.73 -1.12 -34.71
C LEU A 17 -8.96 0.36 -35.06
N LEU A 18 -10.08 0.64 -35.72
CA LEU A 18 -10.46 1.96 -36.24
C LEU A 18 -10.31 3.11 -35.23
N HIS A 19 -10.58 2.88 -33.95
CA HIS A 19 -10.53 3.91 -32.90
C HIS A 19 -9.27 3.88 -32.05
N LEU A 20 -8.30 3.00 -32.33
CA LEU A 20 -7.09 2.86 -31.52
C LEU A 20 -6.35 4.19 -31.40
N ARG A 21 -6.20 4.92 -32.51
CA ARG A 21 -5.55 6.23 -32.54
C ARG A 21 -6.30 7.24 -31.68
N ASP A 22 -7.61 7.39 -31.88
CA ASP A 22 -8.39 8.42 -31.22
C ASP A 22 -8.49 8.18 -29.71
N ILE A 23 -8.68 6.93 -29.29
CA ILE A 23 -8.69 6.54 -27.86
C ILE A 23 -7.31 6.77 -27.23
N THR A 24 -6.23 6.41 -27.92
CA THR A 24 -4.86 6.60 -27.41
C THR A 24 -4.53 8.08 -27.24
N VAL A 25 -4.91 8.93 -28.21
CA VAL A 25 -4.73 10.39 -28.12
C VAL A 25 -5.58 10.98 -26.99
N ALA A 26 -6.83 10.56 -26.86
CA ALA A 26 -7.71 11.02 -25.78
C ALA A 26 -7.16 10.64 -24.40
N PHE A 27 -6.67 9.40 -24.26
CA PHE A 27 -5.98 8.93 -23.05
C PHE A 27 -4.78 9.82 -22.71
N PHE A 28 -3.85 10.03 -23.65
CA PHE A 28 -2.67 10.85 -23.38
C PHE A 28 -3.00 12.31 -23.04
N ARG A 29 -4.00 12.90 -23.70
CA ARG A 29 -4.48 14.25 -23.35
C ARG A 29 -5.02 14.32 -21.93
N GLY A 30 -5.82 13.32 -21.52
CA GLY A 30 -6.33 13.24 -20.15
C GLY A 30 -5.21 13.06 -19.13
N SER A 31 -4.30 12.12 -19.39
CA SER A 31 -3.18 11.80 -18.50
C SER A 31 -2.16 12.93 -18.38
N LEU A 32 -1.97 13.78 -19.40
CA LEU A 32 -0.97 14.85 -19.42
C LEU A 32 -1.09 15.79 -18.20
N SER A 33 -2.32 16.15 -17.84
CA SER A 33 -2.57 17.05 -16.70
C SER A 33 -2.13 16.43 -15.37
N ILE A 34 -2.36 15.12 -15.21
CA ILE A 34 -1.97 14.35 -14.02
C ILE A 34 -0.45 14.19 -14.01
N TRP A 35 0.15 13.81 -15.13
CA TRP A 35 1.60 13.67 -15.26
C TRP A 35 2.34 14.95 -14.95
N THR A 36 1.84 16.10 -15.39
CA THR A 36 2.45 17.40 -15.07
C THR A 36 2.47 17.66 -13.57
N ARG A 37 1.37 17.33 -12.86
CA ARG A 37 1.31 17.46 -11.39
C ARG A 37 2.18 16.44 -10.67
N PHE A 38 2.25 15.21 -11.18
CA PHE A 38 3.01 14.15 -10.54
C PHE A 38 4.53 14.31 -10.76
N SER A 39 4.93 14.90 -11.88
CA SER A 39 6.35 15.10 -12.22
C SER A 39 6.90 16.47 -11.82
N SER A 40 6.08 17.38 -11.28
CA SER A 40 6.54 18.73 -10.91
C SER A 40 7.65 18.72 -9.86
N GLU A 41 7.66 17.73 -8.96
CA GLU A 41 8.70 17.56 -7.96
C GLU A 41 10.05 17.13 -8.56
N PHE A 42 10.04 16.54 -9.76
CA PHE A 42 11.22 16.11 -10.52
C PHE A 42 11.70 17.15 -11.54
N ALA A 43 11.00 18.27 -11.70
CA ALA A 43 11.44 19.35 -12.58
C ALA A 43 12.77 19.94 -12.07
N PRO A 44 13.56 20.62 -12.93
CA PRO A 44 14.75 21.34 -12.49
C PRO A 44 14.40 22.33 -11.37
N ALA A 45 15.19 22.34 -10.30
CA ALA A 45 14.93 23.05 -9.03
C ALA A 45 13.66 22.59 -8.27
N GLY A 46 13.08 21.44 -8.64
CA GLY A 46 12.03 20.76 -7.90
C GLY A 46 12.56 20.07 -6.64
N LEU A 47 11.65 19.64 -5.77
CA LEU A 47 11.98 19.05 -4.47
C LEU A 47 12.94 17.85 -4.59
N ILE A 48 12.69 16.95 -5.56
CA ILE A 48 13.51 15.74 -5.76
C ILE A 48 14.81 16.07 -6.49
N ASP A 49 14.82 17.08 -7.37
CA ASP A 49 16.04 17.55 -8.04
C ASP A 49 17.03 18.12 -7.00
N LEU A 50 16.52 18.97 -6.09
CA LEU A 50 17.28 19.61 -5.02
C LEU A 50 17.63 18.69 -3.86
N ALA A 51 17.00 17.52 -3.75
CA ALA A 51 17.27 16.58 -2.66
C ALA A 51 18.72 16.10 -2.68
N THR A 52 19.33 16.05 -1.49
CA THR A 52 20.71 15.60 -1.30
C THR A 52 20.85 14.11 -1.62
N ALA A 53 22.10 13.64 -1.74
CA ALA A 53 22.35 12.22 -1.92
C ALA A 53 21.84 11.40 -0.73
N GLU A 54 21.99 11.93 0.48
CA GLU A 54 21.52 11.33 1.72
C GLU A 54 19.98 11.24 1.76
N GLU A 55 19.29 12.31 1.37
CA GLU A 55 17.82 12.32 1.30
C GLU A 55 17.29 11.33 0.25
N LYS A 56 17.93 11.27 -0.93
CA LYS A 56 17.59 10.29 -1.98
C LYS A 56 17.83 8.86 -1.51
N TYR A 57 18.88 8.62 -0.73
CA TYR A 57 19.16 7.31 -0.15
C TYR A 57 18.11 6.92 0.90
N LEU A 58 17.74 7.83 1.79
CA LEU A 58 16.71 7.59 2.80
C LEU A 58 15.32 7.41 2.19
N ALA A 59 15.03 8.11 1.09
CA ALA A 59 13.78 8.00 0.35
C ALA A 59 13.78 6.83 -0.65
N TRP A 60 14.86 6.05 -0.76
CA TRP A 60 14.92 4.94 -1.70
C TRP A 60 13.85 3.91 -1.36
N MET A 61 13.02 3.61 -2.35
CA MET A 61 12.04 2.53 -2.33
C MET A 61 12.24 1.67 -3.57
N PRO A 62 12.05 0.34 -3.49
CA PRO A 62 12.03 -0.51 -4.66
C PRO A 62 11.03 0.00 -5.70
N ALA A 63 11.40 -0.04 -6.98
CA ALA A 63 10.53 0.42 -8.07
C ALA A 63 9.22 -0.37 -8.18
N THR A 64 9.22 -1.60 -7.68
CA THR A 64 8.04 -2.46 -7.59
C THR A 64 7.73 -2.80 -6.14
N ASN A 65 6.44 -2.95 -5.84
CA ASN A 65 5.97 -3.34 -4.52
C ASN A 65 5.97 -4.87 -4.32
N ASP A 66 6.69 -5.62 -5.17
CA ASP A 66 6.61 -7.09 -5.29
C ASP A 66 6.83 -7.80 -3.96
N VAL A 67 7.75 -7.31 -3.12
CA VAL A 67 8.03 -7.90 -1.81
C VAL A 67 6.83 -7.79 -0.87
N ASN A 68 6.14 -6.64 -0.89
CA ASN A 68 4.95 -6.42 -0.08
C ASN A 68 3.74 -7.16 -0.67
N GLU A 69 3.62 -7.21 -2.00
CA GLU A 69 2.57 -7.98 -2.69
C GLU A 69 2.71 -9.48 -2.43
N GLY A 70 3.93 -10.01 -2.51
CA GLY A 70 4.23 -11.40 -2.18
C GLY A 70 3.92 -11.71 -0.72
N LEU A 71 4.27 -10.81 0.20
CA LEU A 71 3.92 -10.98 1.62
C LEU A 71 2.42 -10.92 1.87
N LEU A 72 1.69 -10.04 1.17
CA LEU A 72 0.24 -9.97 1.22
C LEU A 72 -0.40 -11.26 0.68
N GLY A 73 0.15 -11.81 -0.40
CA GLY A 73 -0.24 -13.12 -0.93
C GLY A 73 -0.06 -14.23 0.11
N CYS A 74 1.12 -14.30 0.73
CA CYS A 74 1.42 -15.25 1.80
C CYS A 74 0.47 -15.09 3.00
N TYR A 75 0.19 -13.86 3.42
CA TYR A 75 -0.77 -13.54 4.47
C TYR A 75 -2.15 -14.12 4.15
N ARG A 76 -2.67 -13.85 2.94
CA ARG A 76 -4.00 -14.33 2.53
C ARG A 76 -4.10 -15.85 2.59
N VAL A 77 -3.12 -16.56 2.04
CA VAL A 77 -3.10 -18.03 2.05
C VAL A 77 -3.01 -18.57 3.48
N THR A 78 -2.16 -17.96 4.31
CA THR A 78 -1.99 -18.37 5.71
C THR A 78 -3.28 -18.20 6.51
N MET A 79 -3.95 -17.06 6.36
CA MET A 79 -5.21 -16.78 7.06
C MET A 79 -6.36 -17.69 6.62
N GLN A 80 -6.37 -18.12 5.35
CA GLN A 80 -7.34 -19.13 4.89
C GLN A 80 -7.16 -20.47 5.60
N GLY A 81 -5.93 -20.92 5.80
CA GLY A 81 -5.64 -22.17 6.51
C GLY A 81 -5.71 -22.06 8.04
N LYS A 82 -5.59 -20.84 8.59
CA LYS A 82 -5.56 -20.56 10.03
C LYS A 82 -6.40 -19.33 10.35
N PRO A 83 -7.74 -19.43 10.34
CA PRO A 83 -8.63 -18.27 10.51
C PRO A 83 -8.61 -17.69 11.93
N THR A 84 -8.12 -18.45 12.91
CA THR A 84 -7.91 -17.99 14.29
C THR A 84 -6.53 -17.37 14.50
N LEU A 85 -5.62 -17.47 13.51
CA LEU A 85 -4.33 -16.80 13.58
C LEU A 85 -4.58 -15.31 13.50
N MET A 86 -3.93 -14.59 14.38
CA MET A 86 -4.16 -13.18 14.47
C MET A 86 -3.05 -12.35 13.82
N LEU A 87 -3.32 -11.10 13.44
CA LEU A 87 -2.40 -10.31 12.59
C LEU A 87 -1.03 -10.12 13.27
N HIS A 88 -1.00 -9.84 14.57
CA HIS A 88 0.26 -9.67 15.28
C HIS A 88 1.06 -10.99 15.35
N GLN A 89 0.38 -12.14 15.49
CA GLN A 89 1.01 -13.45 15.48
C GLN A 89 1.57 -13.78 14.10
N PHE A 90 0.84 -13.47 13.03
CA PHE A 90 1.35 -13.60 11.67
C PHE A 90 2.62 -12.77 11.47
N ASN A 91 2.58 -11.48 11.85
CA ASN A 91 3.74 -10.60 11.74
C ASN A 91 4.94 -11.14 12.54
N ALA A 92 4.70 -11.64 13.76
CA ALA A 92 5.74 -12.25 14.59
C ALA A 92 6.33 -13.50 13.93
N LEU A 93 5.51 -14.37 13.33
CA LEU A 93 5.98 -15.56 12.61
C LEU A 93 6.82 -15.21 11.38
N VAL A 94 6.39 -14.22 10.60
CA VAL A 94 7.14 -13.76 9.43
C VAL A 94 8.48 -13.16 9.84
N MET A 95 8.52 -12.38 10.92
CA MET A 95 9.77 -11.82 11.46
C MET A 95 10.69 -12.90 12.00
N TYR A 96 10.13 -13.84 12.76
CA TYR A 96 10.87 -14.99 13.30
C TYR A 96 11.58 -15.77 12.19
N GLN A 97 10.89 -16.00 11.06
CA GLN A 97 11.44 -16.69 9.89
C GLN A 97 12.46 -15.83 9.13
N ARG A 98 12.14 -14.56 8.85
CA ARG A 98 13.01 -13.67 8.06
C ARG A 98 14.31 -13.33 8.77
N ASN A 99 14.28 -13.19 10.08
CA ASN A 99 15.43 -12.80 10.89
C ASN A 99 16.23 -14.00 11.39
N ASP A 100 15.89 -15.22 10.96
CA ASP A 100 16.49 -16.48 11.44
C ASP A 100 16.60 -16.52 12.98
N THR A 101 15.50 -16.13 13.64
CA THR A 101 15.48 -15.95 15.09
C THR A 101 15.74 -17.27 15.82
N LEU A 102 15.42 -18.42 15.21
CA LEU A 102 15.74 -19.72 15.76
C LEU A 102 17.25 -19.93 15.90
N ALA A 103 18.02 -19.70 14.83
CA ALA A 103 19.47 -19.87 14.86
C ALA A 103 20.13 -18.94 15.90
N PHE A 104 19.63 -17.71 16.02
CA PHE A 104 20.07 -16.77 17.06
C PHE A 104 19.78 -17.29 18.47
N MET A 105 18.57 -17.82 18.70
CA MET A 105 18.19 -18.40 19.99
C MET A 105 19.07 -19.62 20.30
N ASP A 106 19.22 -20.56 19.37
CA ASP A 106 20.03 -21.77 19.57
C ASP A 106 21.50 -21.46 19.87
N ALA A 107 22.05 -20.38 19.29
CA ALA A 107 23.44 -19.99 19.49
C ALA A 107 23.71 -19.27 20.82
N LEU A 108 22.74 -18.53 21.36
CA LEU A 108 22.99 -17.56 22.44
C LEU A 108 22.11 -17.74 23.68
N PHE A 109 20.99 -18.44 23.57
CA PHE A 109 20.07 -18.56 24.69
C PHE A 109 20.52 -19.63 25.66
N ASN A 110 20.32 -19.33 26.94
CA ASN A 110 20.32 -20.33 27.99
C ASN A 110 18.91 -20.51 28.56
N GLU A 111 18.76 -21.45 29.49
CA GLU A 111 17.48 -21.79 30.10
C GLU A 111 16.76 -20.60 30.75
N ASN A 112 17.49 -19.64 31.34
CA ASN A 112 16.87 -18.46 31.94
C ASN A 112 16.25 -17.53 30.89
N ASP A 113 16.88 -17.42 29.71
CA ASP A 113 16.37 -16.61 28.61
C ASP A 113 15.08 -17.22 28.05
N HIS A 114 15.02 -18.56 27.94
CA HIS A 114 13.80 -19.26 27.56
C HIS A 114 12.66 -19.05 28.57
N GLN A 115 12.96 -19.16 29.87
CA GLN A 115 11.97 -18.91 30.93
C GLN A 115 11.47 -17.47 30.90
N TYR A 116 12.34 -16.50 30.65
CA TYR A 116 11.97 -15.10 30.48
C TYR A 116 11.04 -14.90 29.28
N ILE A 117 11.36 -15.47 28.11
CA ILE A 117 10.49 -15.38 26.93
C ILE A 117 9.12 -16.02 27.19
N TRP A 118 9.05 -17.18 27.84
CA TRP A 118 7.76 -17.80 28.16
C TRP A 118 6.91 -16.93 29.08
N LYS A 119 7.53 -16.26 30.05
CA LYS A 119 6.84 -15.29 30.91
C LYS A 119 6.31 -14.12 30.07
N MET A 120 7.15 -13.52 29.23
CA MET A 120 6.78 -12.41 28.36
C MET A 120 5.66 -12.78 27.38
N ALA A 121 5.71 -13.98 26.79
CA ALA A 121 4.66 -14.47 25.88
C ALA A 121 3.30 -14.52 26.58
N ARG A 122 3.25 -15.04 27.82
CA ARG A 122 2.01 -15.07 28.62
C ARG A 122 1.49 -13.68 28.96
N GLU A 123 2.38 -12.75 29.29
CA GLU A 123 2.01 -11.35 29.56
C GLU A 123 1.40 -10.70 28.30
N ILE A 124 2.03 -10.90 27.14
CA ILE A 124 1.53 -10.41 25.85
C ILE A 124 0.17 -11.03 25.51
N ASP A 125 0.01 -12.35 25.65
CA ASP A 125 -1.28 -13.01 25.37
C ASP A 125 -2.39 -12.49 26.29
N SER A 126 -2.08 -12.23 27.56
CA SER A 126 -3.04 -11.68 28.54
C SER A 126 -3.36 -10.19 28.33
N SER A 127 -2.54 -9.46 27.59
CA SER A 127 -2.63 -7.99 27.46
C SER A 127 -3.79 -7.48 26.59
N GLY A 128 -4.47 -8.40 25.89
CA GLY A 128 -5.61 -8.09 25.03
C GLY A 128 -5.29 -7.12 23.90
N LEU A 129 -4.02 -7.04 23.45
CA LEU A 129 -3.53 -6.13 22.41
C LEU A 129 -4.44 -6.12 21.19
N GLU A 130 -4.95 -7.29 20.83
CA GLU A 130 -5.72 -7.40 19.63
C GLU A 130 -7.17 -6.93 19.74
N ALA A 131 -7.78 -7.12 20.91
CA ALA A 131 -9.06 -6.50 21.21
C ALA A 131 -8.94 -4.96 21.14
N LYS A 132 -7.82 -4.41 21.65
CA LYS A 132 -7.52 -2.98 21.54
C LYS A 132 -7.34 -2.53 20.08
N GLN A 133 -6.60 -3.30 19.27
CA GLN A 133 -6.42 -3.01 17.84
C GLN A 133 -7.75 -3.05 17.07
N ARG A 134 -8.59 -4.08 17.29
CA ARG A 134 -9.91 -4.17 16.65
C ARG A 134 -10.81 -3.00 17.05
N ALA A 135 -10.81 -2.62 18.33
CA ALA A 135 -11.56 -1.45 18.80
C ALA A 135 -11.10 -0.15 18.10
N ALA A 136 -9.79 0.05 17.96
CA ALA A 136 -9.23 1.20 17.25
C ALA A 136 -9.60 1.21 15.76
N GLN A 137 -9.55 0.06 15.08
CA GLN A 137 -9.97 -0.07 13.68
C GLN A 137 -11.44 0.27 13.50
N VAL A 138 -12.31 -0.26 14.37
CA VAL A 138 -13.76 0.05 14.33
C VAL A 138 -14.02 1.54 14.54
N ALA A 139 -13.34 2.16 15.52
CA ALA A 139 -13.47 3.59 15.77
C ALA A 139 -13.02 4.44 14.57
N PHE A 140 -11.90 4.05 13.93
CA PHE A 140 -11.42 4.71 12.72
C PHE A 140 -12.40 4.55 11.55
N HIS A 141 -12.90 3.35 11.30
CA HIS A 141 -13.88 3.11 10.23
C HIS A 141 -15.14 3.94 10.41
N LYS A 142 -15.65 4.09 11.65
CA LYS A 142 -16.79 4.97 11.93
C LYS A 142 -16.50 6.42 11.53
N LYS A 143 -15.34 6.96 11.90
CA LYS A 143 -14.91 8.32 11.50
C LYS A 143 -14.81 8.48 9.98
N VAL A 144 -14.30 7.47 9.28
CA VAL A 144 -14.19 7.50 7.81
C VAL A 144 -15.59 7.55 7.17
N VAL A 145 -16.54 6.79 7.68
CA VAL A 145 -17.93 6.82 7.22
C VAL A 145 -18.54 8.20 7.43
N GLU A 146 -18.40 8.78 8.62
CA GLU A 146 -18.89 10.13 8.92
C GLU A 146 -18.27 11.19 7.99
N MET A 147 -16.96 11.13 7.77
CA MET A 147 -16.27 12.04 6.85
C MET A 147 -16.78 11.90 5.41
N ASN A 148 -17.03 10.67 4.95
CA ASN A 148 -17.53 10.43 3.60
C ASN A 148 -18.96 10.97 3.43
N LEU A 149 -19.83 10.78 4.43
CA LEU A 149 -21.18 11.35 4.42
C LEU A 149 -21.14 12.88 4.35
N ALA A 150 -20.32 13.53 5.19
CA ALA A 150 -20.15 14.99 5.15
C ALA A 150 -19.61 15.50 3.81
N LYS A 151 -18.71 14.75 3.17
CA LYS A 151 -18.20 15.07 1.83
C LYS A 151 -19.28 14.97 0.76
N GLU A 152 -20.13 13.95 0.82
CA GLU A 152 -21.26 13.79 -0.11
C GLU A 152 -22.32 14.89 0.09
N GLU A 153 -22.63 15.23 1.34
CA GLU A 153 -23.50 16.39 1.66
C GLU A 153 -22.92 17.70 1.12
N ALA A 154 -21.63 17.95 1.30
CA ALA A 154 -20.98 19.13 0.74
C ALA A 154 -20.97 19.14 -0.80
N ARG A 155 -20.82 17.98 -1.45
CA ARG A 155 -20.90 17.86 -2.92
C ARG A 155 -22.30 18.15 -3.43
N THR A 156 -23.32 17.57 -2.79
CA THR A 156 -24.73 17.80 -3.17
C THR A 156 -25.14 19.24 -2.95
N GLN A 157 -24.70 19.87 -1.86
CA GLN A 157 -24.96 21.29 -1.58
C GLN A 157 -24.28 22.20 -2.62
N LYS A 158 -23.00 21.97 -2.93
CA LYS A 158 -22.31 22.71 -4.00
C LYS A 158 -22.97 22.53 -5.37
N ALA A 159 -23.47 21.33 -5.67
CA ALA A 159 -24.20 21.07 -6.90
C ALA A 159 -25.53 21.84 -6.96
N ARG A 160 -26.26 21.94 -5.84
CA ARG A 160 -27.48 22.75 -5.75
C ARG A 160 -27.19 24.25 -5.93
N GLU A 161 -26.19 24.77 -5.22
CA GLU A 161 -25.76 26.18 -5.34
C GLU A 161 -25.27 26.51 -6.76
N HIS A 162 -24.60 25.59 -7.45
CA HIS A 162 -24.20 25.75 -8.84
C HIS A 162 -25.39 25.75 -9.81
N VAL A 163 -26.43 24.95 -9.57
CA VAL A 163 -27.65 24.96 -10.39
C VAL A 163 -28.44 26.26 -10.17
N GLU A 164 -28.52 26.72 -8.91
CA GLU A 164 -29.27 27.92 -8.54
C GLU A 164 -28.58 29.22 -8.98
N SER A 165 -27.25 29.25 -9.06
CA SER A 165 -26.48 30.38 -9.61
C SER A 165 -26.41 30.42 -11.14
N ALA A 166 -26.84 29.36 -11.82
CA ALA A 166 -26.88 29.28 -13.29
C ALA A 166 -28.27 29.61 -13.89
N LEU A 167 -29.26 29.90 -13.03
CA LEU A 167 -30.59 30.41 -13.38
C LEU A 167 -30.66 31.93 -13.22
#